data_AF-A0A950LME9-F1
#
_entry.id   AF-A0A950LME9-F1
#
_cell.length_a   1.000
_cell.length_b   1.000
_cell.length_c   1.000
_cell.angle_alpha   90.00
_cell.angle_beta   90.00
_cell.angle_gamma   90.00
#
_symmetry.space_group_name_H-M   'P 1'
#
loop_
_entity.id
_entity.type
_entity.pdbx_description
1 polymer ?
#
loop_
_entity_poly.entity_id
_entity_poly.type
_entity_poly.pdbx_seq_one_letter_code
_entity_poly.pdbx_strand_id
1 'polypeptide(L)'
;MNEKSTTARHSLSAIRAMRQRGEDRTRAEAPDAESLGADFWKSAHVRMPAGKTSVHLRVDSDIVEWFKAGGKGHLSRMNAVLRAYVDAQK
;
A
#
# COMPACT_ATOMS: atom_id res chain seq x y z
N MET A 1 -4.74 10.47 22.85
CA MET A 1 -5.06 10.63 21.41
C MET A 1 -5.42 9.26 20.88
N ASN A 2 -6.61 9.08 20.31
CA ASN A 2 -7.12 7.77 19.91
C ASN A 2 -6.57 7.42 18.53
N GLU A 3 -5.65 6.45 18.43
CA GLU A 3 -5.12 5.97 17.15
C GLU A 3 -6.25 5.28 16.36
N LYS A 4 -6.78 6.00 15.36
CA LYS A 4 -7.75 5.40 14.43
C LYS A 4 -7.01 4.33 13.62
N SER A 5 -7.32 3.06 13.86
CA SER A 5 -6.79 1.95 13.07
C SER A 5 -7.12 2.15 11.60
N THR A 6 -6.11 2.38 10.76
CA THR A 6 -6.26 2.48 9.30
C THR A 6 -6.38 1.10 8.63
N THR A 7 -6.45 0.04 9.43
CA THR A 7 -6.57 -1.34 8.96
C THR A 7 -8.04 -1.64 8.71
N ALA A 8 -8.46 -1.65 7.43
CA ALA A 8 -9.76 -2.18 7.04
C ALA A 8 -9.77 -3.69 7.26
N ARG A 9 -10.66 -4.19 8.13
CA ARG A 9 -10.86 -5.62 8.35
C ARG A 9 -12.01 -6.11 7.46
N HIS A 10 -11.74 -7.13 6.66
CA HIS A 10 -12.74 -7.80 5.84
C HIS A 10 -12.83 -9.27 6.24
N SER A 11 -14.05 -9.82 6.29
CA SER A 11 -14.25 -11.26 6.40
C SER A 11 -13.96 -11.94 5.05
N LEU A 12 -13.68 -13.25 5.08
CA LEU A 12 -13.48 -14.04 3.85
C LEU A 12 -14.72 -13.98 2.93
N SER A 13 -15.92 -13.97 3.51
CA SER A 13 -17.17 -13.81 2.75
C SER A 13 -17.29 -12.45 2.09
N ALA A 14 -16.90 -11.36 2.78
CA ALA A 14 -16.91 -10.02 2.22
C ALA A 14 -15.94 -9.88 1.03
N ILE A 15 -14.75 -10.48 1.13
CA ILE A 15 -13.76 -10.49 0.05
C ILE A 15 -14.29 -11.25 -1.18
N ARG A 16 -14.90 -12.43 -0.97
CA ARG A 16 -15.50 -13.21 -2.07
C ARG A 16 -16.62 -12.44 -2.77
N ALA A 17 -17.47 -11.75 -2.02
CA ALA A 17 -18.53 -10.92 -2.59
C ALA A 17 -17.98 -9.72 -3.39
N MET A 18 -16.90 -9.05 -2.91
CA MET A 18 -16.21 -8.01 -3.68
C MET A 18 -15.71 -8.52 -5.04
N ARG A 19 -15.12 -9.72 -5.06
CA ARG A 19 -14.65 -10.36 -6.31
C ARG A 19 -15.79 -10.62 -7.29
N GLN A 20 -16.93 -11.15 -6.81
CA GLN A 20 -18.10 -11.39 -7.65
C GLN A 20 -18.68 -10.11 -8.28
N ARG A 21 -18.52 -8.96 -7.61
CA ARG A 21 -18.95 -7.65 -8.12
C ARG A 21 -17.91 -6.97 -9.02
N GLY A 22 -16.73 -7.57 -9.24
CA GLY A 22 -15.64 -6.97 -10.01
C GLY A 22 -15.00 -5.75 -9.34
N GLU A 23 -15.17 -5.59 -8.02
CA GLU A 23 -14.58 -4.50 -7.24
C GLU A 23 -13.16 -4.81 -6.76
N ASP A 24 -12.67 -6.01 -7.04
CA ASP A 24 -11.31 -6.40 -6.70
C ASP A 24 -10.31 -5.96 -7.78
N ARG A 25 -9.05 -5.75 -7.37
CA ARG A 25 -8.00 -5.26 -8.27
C ARG A 25 -7.29 -6.38 -9.04
N THR A 26 -7.74 -7.62 -8.89
CA THR A 26 -7.11 -8.77 -9.55
C THR A 26 -7.49 -8.74 -11.03
N ARG A 27 -6.54 -9.08 -11.90
CA ARG A 27 -6.84 -9.23 -13.33
C ARG A 27 -7.71 -10.47 -13.53
N ALA A 28 -8.68 -10.40 -14.43
CA ALA A 28 -9.57 -11.54 -14.72
C ALA A 28 -8.80 -12.80 -15.17
N GLU A 29 -7.67 -12.61 -15.85
CA GLU A 29 -6.81 -13.68 -16.37
C GLU A 29 -5.61 -13.99 -15.45
N ALA A 30 -5.63 -13.52 -14.19
CA ALA A 30 -4.56 -13.85 -13.26
C ALA A 30 -4.54 -15.37 -13.02
N PRO A 31 -3.40 -16.07 -13.26
CA PRO A 31 -3.32 -17.49 -12.96
C PRO A 31 -3.47 -17.72 -11.46
N ASP A 32 -4.02 -18.87 -11.09
CA ASP A 32 -4.03 -19.28 -9.69
C ASP A 32 -2.60 -19.42 -9.20
N ALA A 33 -2.30 -18.76 -8.08
CA ALA A 33 -0.99 -18.86 -7.46
C ALA A 33 -0.82 -20.26 -6.86
N GLU A 34 0.33 -20.88 -7.13
CA GLU A 34 0.70 -22.13 -6.47
C GLU A 34 0.79 -21.94 -4.95
N SER A 35 0.45 -22.99 -4.21
CA SER A 35 0.59 -22.99 -2.77
C SER A 35 2.06 -22.87 -2.38
N LEU A 36 2.38 -21.86 -1.56
CA LEU A 36 3.74 -21.68 -1.01
C LEU A 36 4.15 -22.78 -0.01
N GLY A 37 3.24 -23.70 0.33
CA GLY A 37 3.48 -24.81 1.25
C GLY A 37 3.50 -24.39 2.73
N ALA A 38 3.34 -25.37 3.62
CA ALA A 38 3.28 -25.11 5.07
C ALA A 38 4.61 -24.58 5.62
N ASP A 39 5.75 -25.02 5.07
CA ASP A 39 7.08 -24.65 5.56
C ASP A 39 7.41 -23.18 5.32
N PHE A 40 6.91 -22.59 4.22
CA PHE A 40 6.99 -21.14 4.00
C PHE A 40 6.31 -20.37 5.15
N TRP A 41 5.07 -20.75 5.50
CA TRP A 41 4.28 -20.05 6.51
C TRP A 41 4.83 -20.23 7.93
N LYS A 42 5.50 -21.35 8.24
CA LYS A 42 6.16 -21.56 9.55
C LYS A 42 7.23 -20.50 9.86
N SER A 43 7.89 -19.96 8.84
CA SER A 43 8.96 -18.96 8.98
C SER A 43 8.54 -17.54 8.54
N ALA A 44 7.30 -17.38 8.08
CA ALA A 44 6.80 -16.10 7.58
C ALA A 44 6.65 -15.08 8.71
N HIS A 45 7.29 -13.92 8.54
CA HIS A 45 7.18 -12.81 9.49
C HIS A 45 6.18 -11.78 8.97
N VAL A 46 5.11 -11.53 9.74
CA VAL A 46 4.15 -10.48 9.43
C VAL A 46 4.82 -9.13 9.66
N ARG A 47 5.13 -8.41 8.57
CA ARG A 47 5.58 -7.03 8.60
C ARG A 47 4.36 -6.12 8.60
N MET A 48 4.00 -5.58 9.76
CA MET A 48 2.99 -4.51 9.80
C MET A 48 3.61 -3.23 9.23
N PRO A 49 3.00 -2.59 8.21
CA PRO A 49 3.49 -1.32 7.73
C PRO A 49 3.39 -0.30 8.87
N ALA A 50 4.49 0.39 9.16
CA ALA A 50 4.46 1.51 10.08
C ALA A 50 3.44 2.54 9.57
N GLY A 51 2.64 3.08 10.50
CA GLY A 51 1.66 4.11 10.18
C GLY A 51 2.33 5.31 9.50
N LYS A 52 1.61 5.95 8.58
CA LYS A 52 2.07 7.22 8.00
C LYS A 52 1.69 8.34 8.97
N THR A 53 2.64 9.23 9.28
CA THR A 53 2.35 10.45 10.03
C THR A 53 1.79 11.49 9.07
N SER A 54 0.59 12.01 9.37
CA SER A 54 0.02 13.14 8.64
C SER A 54 0.73 14.42 9.06
N VAL A 55 1.39 15.08 8.11
CA VAL A 55 2.11 16.34 8.34
C VAL A 55 1.58 17.42 7.39
N HIS A 56 1.57 18.66 7.86
CA HIS A 56 1.34 19.81 6.99
C HIS A 56 2.70 20.34 6.51
N LEU A 57 3.03 20.09 5.25
CA LEU A 57 4.30 20.48 4.64
C LEU A 57 4.02 21.35 3.40
N ARG A 58 4.76 22.45 3.26
CA ARG A 58 4.79 23.24 2.03
C ARG A 58 5.86 22.66 1.11
N VAL A 59 5.49 22.47 -0.15
CA VAL A 59 6.35 21.96 -1.22
C VAL A 59 6.14 22.89 -2.41
N ASP A 60 7.20 23.11 -3.20
CA ASP A 60 7.12 23.94 -4.40
C ASP A 60 6.08 23.40 -5.38
N SER A 61 5.39 24.32 -6.07
CA SER A 61 4.23 23.99 -6.89
C SER A 61 4.61 23.12 -8.09
N ASP A 62 5.75 23.39 -8.72
CA ASP A 62 6.28 22.65 -9.86
C ASP A 62 6.57 21.18 -9.52
N ILE A 63 7.12 20.91 -8.33
CA ILE A 63 7.36 19.55 -7.82
C ILE A 63 6.02 18.82 -7.67
N VAL A 64 5.04 19.47 -7.04
CA VAL A 64 3.71 18.87 -6.83
C VAL A 64 3.04 18.55 -8.17
N GLU A 65 3.09 19.47 -9.13
CA GLU A 65 2.51 19.27 -10.46
C GLU A 65 3.22 18.16 -11.25
N TRP A 66 4.55 18.06 -11.16
CA TRP A 66 5.31 16.97 -11.78
C TRP A 66 4.86 15.59 -11.27
N PHE A 67 4.72 15.43 -9.95
CA PHE A 67 4.26 14.17 -9.37
C PHE A 67 2.80 13.85 -9.70
N LYS A 68 1.93 14.87 -9.76
CA LYS A 68 0.52 14.74 -10.15
C LYS A 68 0.36 14.31 -11.61
N ALA A 69 1.22 14.78 -12.51
CA ALA A 69 1.21 14.39 -13.92
C ALA A 69 1.35 12.87 -14.11
N GLY A 70 2.06 12.19 -13.22
CA GLY A 70 2.16 10.72 -13.17
C GLY A 70 0.91 9.99 -12.66
N GLY A 71 -0.20 10.70 -12.44
CA GLY A 71 -1.49 10.13 -12.07
C GLY A 71 -1.60 9.65 -10.61
N LYS A 72 -2.54 8.73 -10.36
CA LYS A 72 -2.87 8.19 -9.04
C LYS A 72 -1.61 7.68 -8.32
N GLY A 73 -1.52 7.97 -7.02
CA GLY A 73 -0.38 7.56 -6.19
C GLY A 73 0.78 8.58 -6.14
N HIS A 74 0.57 9.82 -6.63
CA HIS A 74 1.59 10.87 -6.58
C HIS A 74 2.18 11.08 -5.18
N LEU A 75 1.36 11.14 -4.12
CA LEU A 75 1.84 11.23 -2.73
C LEU A 75 2.69 10.03 -2.30
N SER A 76 2.38 8.82 -2.80
CA SER A 76 3.18 7.62 -2.48
C SER A 76 4.54 7.66 -3.16
N ARG A 77 4.61 8.15 -4.40
CA ARG A 77 5.88 8.38 -5.11
C ARG A 77 6.71 9.48 -4.44
N MET A 78 6.09 10.59 -4.06
CA MET A 78 6.75 11.65 -3.29
C MET A 78 7.36 11.10 -1.99
N ASN A 79 6.58 10.33 -1.23
CA ASN A 79 7.06 9.71 0.00
C ASN A 79 8.20 8.70 -0.24
N ALA A 80 8.19 7.98 -1.36
CA ALA A 80 9.29 7.07 -1.72
C ALA A 80 10.61 7.81 -1.97
N VAL A 81 10.56 8.98 -2.61
CA VAL A 81 11.74 9.84 -2.82
C VAL A 81 12.28 10.34 -1.48
N LEU A 82 11.41 10.86 -0.60
CA LEU A 82 11.81 11.29 0.74
C LEU A 82 12.45 10.14 1.54
N ARG A 83 11.89 8.92 1.41
CA ARG A 83 12.44 7.73 2.05
C ARG A 83 13.83 7.38 1.53
N ALA A 84 14.00 7.37 0.21
CA ALA A 84 15.30 7.08 -0.41
C ALA A 84 16.38 8.08 0.02
N TYR A 85 16.03 9.37 0.11
CA TYR A 85 16.94 10.40 0.64
C TYR A 85 17.37 10.10 2.08
N VAL A 86 16.41 9.78 2.97
CA VAL A 86 16.71 9.46 4.37
C VAL A 86 17.58 8.21 4.49
N ASP A 87 17.29 7.16 3.72
CA ASP A 87 18.03 5.90 3.79
C ASP A 87 19.44 6.02 3.20
N ALA A 88 19.68 6.94 2.25
CA ALA A 88 21.02 7.24 1.74
C ALA A 88 21.88 8.07 2.71
N GLN A 89 21.28 8.71 3.71
CA GLN A 89 21.95 9.53 4.72
C GLN A 89 22.16 8.80 6.05
N LYS A 90 21.76 7.53 6.13
CA LYS A 90 21.99 6.65 7.28
C LYS A 90 23.19 5.76 7.04
#